data_AF-A0AAD3MMS2-F1
#
_entry.id   AF-A0AAD3MMS2-F1
#
_cell.length_a   1.000
_cell.length_b   1.000
_cell.length_c   1.000
_cell.angle_alpha   90.00
_cell.angle_beta   90.00
_cell.angle_gamma   90.00
#
_symmetry.space_group_name_H-M   'P 1'
#
loop_
_entity.id
_entity.type
_entity.pdbx_description
1 polymer ?
#
loop_
_entity_poly.entity_id
_entity_poly.type
_entity_poly.pdbx_seq_one_letter_code
_entity_poly.pdbx_strand_id
1 'polypeptide(L)' 'MDQSRSAAARIREFGVPFMETSAKSGLNVELAFTAVAKELKHRTMKEPDEPKFQLQEYVDKEVRTAGCCRS' A
#
# COMPACT_ATOMS: atom_id res chain seq x y z
N MET A 1 -0.65 -15.09 17.10
CA MET A 1 -0.87 -14.64 15.70
C MET A 1 -2.24 -13.96 15.50
N ASP A 2 -2.94 -13.51 16.55
CA ASP A 2 -4.29 -12.93 16.43
C ASP A 2 -4.30 -11.40 16.26
N GLN A 3 -3.26 -10.72 16.75
CA GLN A 3 -3.21 -9.26 16.84
C GLN A 3 -3.08 -8.54 15.49
N SER A 4 -2.46 -9.18 14.49
CA SER A 4 -2.38 -8.60 13.13
C SER A 4 -3.72 -8.61 12.40
N ARG A 5 -4.61 -9.59 12.70
CA ARG A 5 -5.95 -9.64 12.13
C ARG A 5 -6.86 -8.54 12.70
N SER A 6 -6.71 -8.20 13.97
CA SER A 6 -7.51 -7.15 14.61
C SER A 6 -7.09 -5.74 14.17
N ALA A 7 -5.80 -5.48 13.98
CA ALA A 7 -5.31 -4.22 13.44
C ALA A 7 -5.78 -4.00 11.99
N ALA A 8 -5.68 -5.04 11.14
CA ALA A 8 -6.14 -4.97 9.75
C ALA A 8 -7.65 -4.72 9.65
N ALA A 9 -8.47 -5.32 10.53
CA ALA A 9 -9.91 -5.11 10.57
C ALA A 9 -10.24 -3.65 10.90
N ARG A 10 -9.63 -3.09 11.95
CA ARG A 10 -9.81 -1.69 12.34
C ARG A 10 -9.42 -0.70 11.23
N ILE A 11 -8.29 -0.94 10.57
CA ILE A 11 -7.79 -0.09 9.48
C ILE A 11 -8.79 -0.07 8.30
N ARG A 12 -9.37 -1.22 7.97
CA ARG A 12 -10.41 -1.35 6.95
C ARG A 12 -11.69 -0.59 7.32
N GLU A 13 -12.11 -0.64 8.59
CA GLU A 13 -13.27 0.11 9.08
C GLU A 13 -13.10 1.64 8.92
N PHE A 14 -11.86 2.15 9.02
CA PHE A 14 -11.55 3.57 8.79
C PHE A 14 -11.31 3.93 7.31
N GLY A 15 -11.44 2.98 6.38
CA GLY A 15 -11.15 3.21 4.96
C GLY A 15 -9.67 3.50 4.68
N VAL A 16 -8.78 3.13 5.60
CA VAL A 16 -7.34 3.33 5.45
C VAL A 16 -6.75 2.12 4.72
N PRO A 17 -5.90 2.32 3.70
CA PRO A 17 -5.24 1.21 3.01
C PRO A 17 -4.40 0.34 3.96
N PHE A 18 -4.42 -0.98 3.73
CA PHE A 18 -3.67 -1.96 4.52
C PHE A 18 -2.77 -2.81 3.64
N MET A 19 -1.55 -3.07 4.13
CA MET A 19 -0.61 -4.01 3.52
C MET A 19 0.19 -4.71 4.61
N GLU A 20 0.39 -6.02 4.48
CA GLU A 20 1.26 -6.79 5.37
C GLU A 20 2.74 -6.54 5.03
N THR A 21 3.58 -6.34 6.05
CA THR A 21 5.01 -6.09 5.91
C THR A 21 5.82 -6.87 6.93
N SER A 22 7.10 -7.11 6.64
CA SER A 22 8.04 -7.72 7.59
C SER A 22 9.34 -6.92 7.62
N ALA A 23 9.58 -6.20 8.70
CA ALA A 23 10.86 -5.52 8.92
C ALA A 23 12.03 -6.50 8.99
N LYS A 24 11.78 -7.73 9.47
CA LYS A 24 12.82 -8.78 9.61
C LYS A 24 13.31 -9.29 8.26
N SER A 25 12.40 -9.49 7.31
CA SER A 25 12.72 -10.09 5.99
C SER A 25 12.69 -9.08 4.84
N GLY A 26 12.37 -7.81 5.11
CA GLY A 26 12.18 -6.78 4.09
C GLY A 26 10.90 -6.93 3.27
N LEU A 27 9.98 -7.83 3.64
CA LEU A 27 8.75 -8.07 2.87
C LEU A 27 7.92 -6.79 2.80
N ASN A 28 7.62 -6.34 1.57
CA ASN A 28 6.79 -5.18 1.26
C ASN A 28 7.26 -3.85 1.89
N VAL A 29 8.48 -3.79 2.41
CA VAL A 29 9.01 -2.59 3.07
C VAL A 29 9.26 -1.49 2.05
N GLU A 30 9.97 -1.79 0.96
CA GLU A 30 10.23 -0.84 -0.13
C GLU A 30 8.93 -0.33 -0.75
N LEU A 31 8.03 -1.25 -1.11
CA LEU A 31 6.72 -0.92 -1.65
C LEU A 31 5.92 0.01 -0.73
N ALA A 32 5.95 -0.21 0.60
CA ALA A 32 5.25 0.65 1.56
C ALA A 32 5.75 2.09 1.49
N PHE A 33 7.08 2.28 1.53
CA PHE A 33 7.68 3.62 1.49
C PHE A 33 7.45 4.30 0.14
N THR A 34 7.60 3.59 -0.98
CA THR A 34 7.36 4.13 -2.32
C THR A 34 5.90 4.55 -2.51
N ALA A 35 4.96 3.73 -2.06
CA ALA A 35 3.53 4.01 -2.17
C ALA A 35 3.15 5.28 -1.39
N VAL A 36 3.63 5.41 -0.16
CA VAL A 36 3.41 6.62 0.67
C VAL A 36 4.06 7.86 0.05
N ALA A 37 5.28 7.75 -0.47
CA ALA A 37 5.95 8.87 -1.12
C ALA A 37 5.19 9.36 -2.36
N LYS A 38 4.65 8.45 -3.18
CA LYS A 38 3.80 8.78 -4.34
C LYS A 38 2.52 9.50 -3.93
N GLU A 39 1.82 9.00 -2.90
CA GLU A 39 0.63 9.64 -2.36
C GLU A 39 0.92 11.07 -1.85
N LEU A 40 1.99 11.24 -1.08
CA LEU A 40 2.37 12.54 -0.55
C LEU A 40 2.74 13.52 -1.66
N LYS A 41 3.49 13.08 -2.67
CA LYS A 41 3.84 13.89 -3.84
C LYS A 41 2.59 14.33 -4.61
N HIS A 42 1.66 13.42 -4.84
CA HIS A 42 0.44 13.73 -5.58
C HIS A 42 -0.49 14.67 -4.79
N ARG A 43 -0.55 14.55 -3.45
CA ARG A 43 -1.30 15.52 -2.60
C ARG A 43 -0.71 16.93 -2.62
N THR A 44 0.60 17.06 -2.74
CA THR A 44 1.27 18.37 -2.72
C THR A 44 1.29 19.04 -4.08
N MET A 45 1.31 18.26 -5.16
CA MET A 45 1.18 18.73 -6.53
C MET A 45 -0.31 18.93 -6.85
N LYS A 46 -0.80 20.15 -6.67
CA LYS A 46 -2.18 20.55 -7.01
C LYS A 46 -2.36 20.70 -8.53
N GLU A 47 -2.16 19.64 -9.30
CA GLU A 47 -2.49 19.66 -10.73
C GLU A 47 -4.00 19.48 -10.89
N PRO A 48 -4.73 20.44 -11.48
CA PRO A 48 -6.19 20.43 -11.51
C PRO A 48 -6.80 19.31 -12.38
N ASP A 49 -6.02 18.76 -13.31
CA ASP A 49 -6.48 17.75 -14.28
C ASP A 49 -5.84 16.36 -14.09
N GLU A 50 -4.96 16.18 -13.10
CA GLU A 50 -4.33 14.88 -12.87
C GLU A 50 -5.25 13.97 -12.04
N PRO A 51 -5.49 12.71 -12.47
CA PRO A 51 -6.29 11.78 -11.68
C PRO A 51 -5.64 11.52 -10.32
N LYS A 52 -6.47 11.45 -9.27
CA LYS A 52 -5.99 11.17 -7.91
C LYS A 52 -5.18 9.88 -7.88
N PHE A 53 -4.00 9.94 -7.26
CA PHE A 53 -3.25 8.71 -6.99
C PHE A 53 -4.07 7.79 -6.07
N GLN A 54 -4.35 6.57 -6.56
CA GLN A 54 -5.12 5.57 -5.83
C GLN A 54 -4.17 4.60 -5.11
N LEU A 55 -3.75 4.97 -3.90
CA LEU A 55 -2.76 4.22 -3.10
C LEU A 55 -3.09 2.72 -2.98
N GLN A 56 -4.35 2.39 -2.68
CA GLN A 56 -4.80 1.00 -2.50
C GLN A 56 -4.65 0.17 -3.79
N GLU A 57 -5.07 0.72 -4.94
CA GLU A 57 -4.94 0.06 -6.24
C GLU A 57 -3.48 -0.19 -6.63
N TYR A 58 -2.62 0.79 -6.39
CA TYR A 58 -1.19 0.66 -6.64
C TYR A 58 -0.59 -0.49 -5.82
N VAL A 59 -0.87 -0.53 -4.52
CA VAL A 59 -0.39 -1.60 -3.64
C VAL A 59 -0.93 -2.96 -4.08
N ASP A 60 -2.23 -3.08 -4.35
CA ASP A 60 -2.84 -4.35 -4.76
C ASP A 60 -2.24 -4.88 -6.07
N LYS A 61 -1.93 -4.00 -7.03
CA LYS A 61 -1.26 -4.36 -8.28
C LYS A 61 0.16 -4.87 -8.04
N GLU A 62 0.97 -4.15 -7.26
CA GLU A 62 2.38 -4.49 -7.05
C GLU A 62 2.52 -5.77 -6.19
N VAL A 63 1.69 -5.94 -5.16
CA VAL A 63 1.69 -7.16 -4.33
C VAL A 63 1.25 -8.38 -5.15
N ARG A 64 0.24 -8.25 -6.01
CA ARG A 64 -0.17 -9.33 -6.93
C ARG A 64 0.93 -9.67 -7.92
N THR A 65 1.69 -8.69 -8.39
CA THR A 65 2.80 -8.91 -9.33
C THR A 65 3.98 -9.63 -8.66
N ALA A 66 4.16 -9.48 -7.36
CA ALA A 66 5.18 -10.21 -6.59
C ALA A 66 4.80 -11.67 -6.29
N GLY A 67 3.51 -12.00 -6.32
CA GLY A 67 2.98 -13.31 -5.95
C GLY A 67 2.42 -14.09 -7.15
N CYS A 68 3.11 -15.17 -7.52
CA CYS A 68 2.72 -16.23 -8.46
C CYS A 68 3.16 -16.05 -9.92
N CYS A 69 3.90 -17.05 -10.41
CA CYS A 69 4.30 -17.28 -11.81
C CYS A 69 5.25 -16.23 -12.42
N ARG A 70 6.54 -16.33 -12.08
CA ARG A 70 7.62 -16.05 -13.04
C ARG A 70 7.98 -17.37 -13.72
N SER A 71 7.26 -17.71 -14.78
CA SER A 71 7.68 -18.73 -15.75
C SER A 71 8.76 -18.17 -16.67
#